data_AF-A0A382YG77-F1
#
_entry.id   AF-A0A382YG77-F1
#
_cell.length_a   1.000
_cell.length_b   1.000
_cell.length_c   1.000
_cell.angle_alpha   90.00
_cell.angle_beta   90.00
_cell.angle_gamma   90.00
#
_symmetry.space_group_name_H-M   'P 1'
#
loop_
_entity.id
_entity.type
_entity.pdbx_description
1 polymer ?
#
loop_
_entity_poly.entity_id
_entity_poly.type
_entity_poly.pdbx_seq_one_letter_code
_entity_poly.pdbx_strand_id
1 'polypeptide(L)'
;INYFALNLEYIWTESSAKELTPKTEKLTENQKSPAIVIGRGPSLKKFHHLELLRESNYNGTIICCDGALIDALKAGVTPEKFPNFLVATIDTDPGIKKFYDHELVKKHGQKIKGVFSILSHPSAVEQARQTGIKIHWVHSLFDYNEGKKSFNYISSLIIRSKNHPKGLPAIQTGGNVGTSSWFIAWMILKCSTVTLIGINHGWEEDDSWDTIMRHGTKDLSINIDKNSPSFQKLFPKVFNPDIGKYCILDPIFQYYSAGFKEFI
;
A
#
# COMPACT_ATOMS: atom_id res chain seq x y z
N ILE A 1 -1.44 -17.25 4.85
CA ILE A 1 -0.32 -18.24 4.92
C ILE A 1 -0.30 -19.17 3.71
N ASN A 2 -1.44 -19.72 3.26
CA ASN A 2 -1.52 -20.71 2.16
C ASN A 2 -0.76 -20.33 0.87
N TYR A 3 -0.66 -19.04 0.55
CA TYR A 3 0.00 -18.56 -0.66
C TYR A 3 1.53 -18.48 -0.58
N PHE A 4 2.11 -18.49 0.62
CA PHE A 4 3.56 -18.34 0.80
C PHE A 4 4.34 -19.42 0.05
N ALA A 5 3.95 -20.68 0.21
CA ALA A 5 4.62 -21.81 -0.44
C ALA A 5 4.49 -21.75 -1.97
N LEU A 6 3.39 -21.22 -2.49
CA LEU A 6 3.14 -21.11 -3.94
C LEU A 6 4.02 -20.05 -4.60
N ASN A 7 4.45 -19.03 -3.85
CA ASN A 7 5.38 -18.01 -4.35
C ASN A 7 6.85 -18.37 -4.09
N LEU A 8 7.16 -19.46 -3.40
CA LEU A 8 8.48 -19.67 -2.78
C LEU A 8 9.62 -19.74 -3.80
N GLU A 9 9.42 -20.42 -4.93
CA GLU A 9 10.41 -20.49 -6.02
C GLU A 9 10.72 -19.10 -6.59
N TYR A 10 9.69 -18.28 -6.81
CA TYR A 10 9.84 -16.89 -7.26
C TYR A 10 10.51 -16.04 -6.19
N ILE A 11 10.12 -16.19 -4.92
CA ILE A 11 10.75 -15.48 -3.81
C ILE A 11 12.25 -15.76 -3.77
N TRP A 12 12.69 -17.01 -3.97
CA TRP A 12 14.11 -17.36 -3.97
C TRP A 12 14.89 -16.81 -5.17
N THR A 13 14.26 -16.69 -6.32
CA THR A 13 14.93 -16.39 -7.60
C THR A 13 14.83 -14.92 -8.01
N GLU A 14 13.78 -14.21 -7.62
CA GLU A 14 13.53 -12.82 -7.99
C GLU A 14 14.18 -11.80 -7.03
N SER A 15 14.07 -10.52 -7.41
CA SER A 15 14.71 -9.42 -6.69
C SER A 15 14.17 -9.24 -5.27
N SER A 16 15.08 -8.85 -4.38
CA SER A 16 14.70 -8.36 -3.05
C SER A 16 14.36 -6.88 -3.14
N ALA A 17 13.36 -6.41 -2.38
CA ALA A 17 13.13 -4.97 -2.25
C ALA A 17 14.31 -4.21 -1.61
N LYS A 18 15.26 -4.91 -1.00
CA LYS A 18 16.53 -4.32 -0.56
C LYS A 18 17.33 -3.69 -1.72
N GLU A 19 17.16 -4.18 -2.94
CA GLU A 19 17.77 -3.59 -4.14
C GLU A 19 17.25 -2.17 -4.43
N LEU A 20 16.08 -1.81 -3.89
CA LEU A 20 15.50 -0.48 -4.01
C LEU A 20 16.08 0.51 -3.01
N THR A 21 16.81 0.03 -2.00
CA THR A 21 17.44 0.90 -1.00
C THR A 21 18.62 1.64 -1.63
N PRO A 22 18.71 2.98 -1.46
CA PRO A 22 19.86 3.75 -1.95
C PRO A 22 21.17 3.18 -1.40
N LYS A 23 22.18 3.03 -2.27
CA LYS A 23 23.47 2.42 -1.92
C LYS A 23 24.30 3.24 -0.93
N THR A 24 24.00 4.52 -0.79
CA THR A 24 24.71 5.43 0.11
C THR A 24 24.01 5.44 1.47
N GLU A 25 24.56 4.73 2.46
CA GLU A 25 24.00 4.67 3.83
C GLU A 25 23.98 6.04 4.54
N LYS A 26 24.69 7.04 3.99
CA LYS A 26 24.75 8.43 4.48
C LYS A 26 24.23 9.41 3.42
N LEU A 27 22.98 9.28 3.01
CA LEU A 27 22.30 10.38 2.31
C LEU A 27 22.06 11.51 3.30
N THR A 28 22.56 12.71 2.99
CA THR A 28 22.10 13.94 3.63
C THR A 28 20.62 14.16 3.32
N GLU A 29 19.93 14.96 4.12
CA GLU A 29 18.48 15.20 3.96
C GLU A 29 18.12 15.72 2.57
N ASN A 30 18.98 16.58 2.00
CA ASN A 30 18.86 17.11 0.64
C ASN A 30 19.10 16.08 -0.47
N GLN A 31 19.67 14.91 -0.14
CA GLN A 31 19.91 13.82 -1.09
C GLN A 31 18.84 12.72 -1.02
N LYS A 32 17.93 12.78 -0.03
CA LYS A 32 16.80 11.87 0.05
C LYS A 32 15.70 12.35 -0.88
N SER A 33 15.35 11.51 -1.86
CA SER A 33 14.26 11.83 -2.79
C SER A 33 12.92 11.83 -2.03
N PRO A 34 12.05 12.83 -2.22
CA PRO A 34 10.70 12.77 -1.68
C PRO A 34 9.90 11.65 -2.34
N ALA A 35 8.81 11.24 -1.69
CA ALA A 35 7.84 10.29 -2.25
C ALA A 35 6.42 10.83 -2.18
N ILE A 36 5.60 10.46 -3.16
CA ILE A 36 4.15 10.60 -3.10
C ILE A 36 3.56 9.19 -3.11
N VAL A 37 2.82 8.87 -2.05
CA VAL A 37 2.03 7.63 -1.93
C VAL A 37 0.61 7.92 -2.41
N ILE A 38 0.14 7.11 -3.35
CA ILE A 38 -1.18 7.22 -3.96
C ILE A 38 -2.07 6.08 -3.47
N GLY A 39 -3.03 6.42 -2.62
CA GLY A 39 -4.10 5.54 -2.20
C GLY A 39 -5.34 5.62 -3.09
N ARG A 40 -6.41 4.95 -2.68
CA ARG A 40 -7.69 4.85 -3.42
C ARG A 40 -8.86 5.57 -2.72
N GLY A 41 -8.56 6.41 -1.74
CA GLY A 41 -9.55 7.18 -1.01
C GLY A 41 -10.24 8.23 -1.88
N PRO A 42 -11.50 8.60 -1.57
CA PRO A 42 -12.30 9.52 -2.37
C PRO A 42 -11.69 10.91 -2.51
N SER A 43 -10.79 11.31 -1.58
CA SER A 43 -10.03 12.55 -1.67
C SER A 43 -9.26 12.69 -2.99
N LEU A 44 -8.81 11.57 -3.58
CA LEU A 44 -8.08 11.55 -4.84
C LEU A 44 -8.87 12.24 -5.96
N LYS A 45 -10.17 11.95 -6.05
CA LYS A 45 -11.08 12.55 -7.04
C LYS A 45 -11.60 13.90 -6.57
N LYS A 46 -12.00 14.02 -5.30
CA LYS A 46 -12.61 15.23 -4.72
C LYS A 46 -11.72 16.47 -4.88
N PHE A 47 -10.41 16.29 -4.80
CA PHE A 47 -9.43 17.38 -4.85
C PHE A 47 -8.53 17.31 -6.10
N HIS A 48 -8.90 16.50 -7.10
CA HIS A 48 -8.17 16.40 -8.37
C HIS A 48 -6.66 16.13 -8.19
N HIS A 49 -6.30 15.29 -7.22
CA HIS A 49 -4.91 15.09 -6.82
C HIS A 49 -4.05 14.52 -7.96
N LEU A 50 -4.61 13.66 -8.81
CA LEU A 50 -3.87 13.06 -9.92
C LEU A 50 -3.63 14.06 -11.04
N GLU A 51 -4.60 14.94 -11.31
CA GLU A 51 -4.48 16.02 -12.28
C GLU A 51 -3.43 17.05 -11.85
N LEU A 52 -3.41 17.40 -10.56
CA LEU A 52 -2.40 18.27 -9.95
C LEU A 52 -1.00 17.63 -9.93
N LEU A 53 -0.91 16.31 -9.81
CA LEU A 53 0.35 15.57 -9.81
C LEU A 53 0.92 15.42 -11.22
N ARG A 54 0.10 14.96 -12.20
CA ARG A 54 0.26 15.35 -13.63
C ARG A 54 0.33 16.89 -13.67
N GLU A 55 0.62 17.65 -14.72
CA GLU A 55 0.82 19.13 -14.58
C GLU A 55 1.98 19.63 -13.67
N SER A 56 2.24 19.08 -12.47
CA SER A 56 3.39 19.45 -11.63
C SER A 56 4.74 19.07 -12.27
N ASN A 57 5.78 19.71 -11.76
CA ASN A 57 7.19 19.42 -12.04
C ASN A 57 7.82 18.46 -11.01
N TYR A 58 6.99 17.72 -10.26
CA TYR A 58 7.48 16.75 -9.29
C TYR A 58 8.33 15.67 -9.97
N ASN A 59 9.52 15.41 -9.42
CA ASN A 59 10.50 14.46 -9.96
C ASN A 59 10.93 13.38 -8.96
N GLY A 60 10.27 13.33 -7.80
CA GLY A 60 10.52 12.32 -6.78
C GLY A 60 9.88 10.97 -7.11
N THR A 61 9.79 10.11 -6.11
CA THR A 61 9.22 8.77 -6.26
C THR A 61 7.70 8.81 -6.23
N ILE A 62 7.06 8.00 -7.08
CA ILE A 62 5.63 7.68 -7.01
C ILE A 62 5.49 6.25 -6.50
N ILE A 63 4.64 6.04 -5.49
CA ILE A 63 4.27 4.72 -4.98
C ILE A 63 2.76 4.59 -5.02
N CYS A 64 2.24 3.84 -5.98
CA CYS A 64 0.82 3.53 -6.05
C CYS A 64 0.49 2.32 -5.17
N CYS A 65 -0.60 2.41 -4.42
CA CYS A 65 -1.27 1.20 -3.97
C CYS A 65 -1.81 0.44 -5.20
N ASP A 66 -1.83 -0.88 -5.16
CA ASP A 66 -2.41 -1.75 -6.19
C ASP A 66 -3.75 -1.22 -6.75
N GLY A 67 -4.72 -0.94 -5.90
CA GLY A 67 -6.04 -0.47 -6.29
C GLY A 67 -6.09 0.93 -6.91
N ALA A 68 -5.02 1.72 -6.81
CA ALA A 68 -4.91 3.06 -7.39
C ALA A 68 -4.12 3.07 -8.72
N LEU A 69 -3.42 1.98 -9.05
CA LEU A 69 -2.50 1.93 -10.19
C LEU A 69 -3.19 2.32 -11.51
N ILE A 70 -4.32 1.68 -11.81
CA ILE A 70 -5.02 1.91 -13.08
C ILE A 70 -5.53 3.34 -13.18
N ASP A 71 -6.07 3.90 -12.10
CA ASP A 71 -6.60 5.27 -12.08
C ASP A 71 -5.48 6.31 -12.23
N ALA A 72 -4.32 6.09 -11.59
CA ALA A 72 -3.14 6.92 -11.77
C ALA A 72 -2.65 6.91 -13.24
N LEU A 73 -2.54 5.72 -13.85
CA LEU A 73 -2.13 5.59 -15.24
C LEU A 73 -3.12 6.26 -16.21
N LYS A 74 -4.44 6.11 -15.98
CA LYS A 74 -5.49 6.78 -16.77
C LYS A 74 -5.39 8.30 -16.69
N ALA A 75 -5.06 8.82 -15.51
CA ALA A 75 -4.87 10.25 -15.29
C ALA A 75 -3.53 10.78 -15.85
N GLY A 76 -2.70 9.95 -16.50
CA GLY A 76 -1.42 10.38 -17.06
C GLY A 76 -0.29 10.49 -16.03
N VAL A 77 -0.49 9.95 -14.82
CA VAL A 77 0.58 9.73 -13.84
C VAL A 77 1.26 8.41 -14.21
N THR A 78 2.15 8.46 -15.20
CA THR A 78 2.81 7.28 -15.78
C THR A 78 4.32 7.25 -15.54
N PRO A 79 4.98 6.09 -15.70
CA PRO A 79 6.43 5.99 -15.58
C PRO A 79 7.23 6.83 -16.60
N GLU A 80 6.62 7.23 -17.73
CA GLU A 80 7.24 8.15 -18.67
C GLU A 80 7.39 9.55 -18.09
N LYS A 81 6.36 10.02 -17.36
CA LYS A 81 6.41 11.31 -16.68
C LYS A 81 7.18 11.22 -15.35
N PHE A 82 7.02 10.12 -14.63
CA PHE A 82 7.65 9.90 -13.32
C PHE A 82 8.50 8.62 -13.34
N PRO A 83 9.79 8.69 -13.71
CA PRO A 83 10.62 7.49 -13.91
C PRO A 83 10.78 6.60 -12.66
N ASN A 84 10.70 7.19 -11.47
CA ASN A 84 10.72 6.45 -10.20
C ASN A 84 9.30 6.00 -9.81
N PHE A 85 8.78 5.03 -10.56
CA PHE A 85 7.40 4.56 -10.42
C PHE A 85 7.32 3.17 -9.78
N LEU A 86 6.65 3.09 -8.64
CA LEU A 86 6.41 1.85 -7.91
C LEU A 86 4.91 1.57 -7.80
N VAL A 87 4.58 0.28 -7.74
CA VAL A 87 3.30 -0.21 -7.23
C VAL A 87 3.56 -1.17 -6.07
N ALA A 88 2.78 -1.08 -5.00
CA ALA A 88 2.90 -1.96 -3.84
C ALA A 88 1.61 -2.75 -3.57
N THR A 89 1.76 -3.95 -3.05
CA THR A 89 0.65 -4.71 -2.45
C THR A 89 1.13 -5.59 -1.30
N ILE A 90 0.26 -5.74 -0.31
CA ILE A 90 0.39 -6.67 0.80
C ILE A 90 -0.83 -7.60 0.88
N ASP A 91 -1.77 -7.44 -0.05
CA ASP A 91 -3.08 -8.09 0.01
C ASP A 91 -2.98 -9.54 -0.47
N THR A 92 -3.75 -10.40 0.17
CA THR A 92 -3.83 -11.83 -0.11
C THR A 92 -5.10 -12.20 -0.87
N ASP A 93 -6.01 -11.26 -1.10
CA ASP A 93 -7.26 -11.49 -1.81
C ASP A 93 -7.02 -11.79 -3.31
N PRO A 94 -7.63 -12.86 -3.88
CA PRO A 94 -7.49 -13.18 -5.31
C PRO A 94 -8.02 -12.09 -6.25
N GLY A 95 -8.99 -11.30 -5.79
CA GLY A 95 -9.62 -10.24 -6.55
C GLY A 95 -8.69 -9.07 -6.88
N ILE A 96 -7.52 -8.95 -6.24
CA ILE A 96 -6.52 -7.92 -6.57
C ILE A 96 -5.85 -8.16 -7.93
N LYS A 97 -5.98 -9.36 -8.54
CA LYS A 97 -5.50 -9.64 -9.90
C LYS A 97 -5.97 -8.57 -10.90
N LYS A 98 -7.22 -8.11 -10.75
CA LYS A 98 -7.84 -7.11 -11.63
C LYS A 98 -7.08 -5.78 -11.71
N PHE A 99 -6.27 -5.46 -10.69
CA PHE A 99 -5.48 -4.22 -10.68
C PHE A 99 -4.24 -4.29 -11.59
N TYR A 100 -3.84 -5.50 -11.99
CA TYR A 100 -2.74 -5.74 -12.91
C TYR A 100 -3.21 -6.18 -14.30
N ASP A 101 -4.47 -6.61 -14.41
CA ASP A 101 -5.10 -7.08 -15.64
C ASP A 101 -5.73 -5.91 -16.44
N HIS A 102 -4.88 -5.04 -16.99
CA HIS A 102 -5.33 -3.87 -17.73
C HIS A 102 -4.31 -3.44 -18.80
N GLU A 103 -4.78 -2.99 -19.96
CA GLU A 103 -3.92 -2.61 -21.11
C GLU A 103 -2.90 -1.52 -20.78
N LEU A 104 -3.27 -0.53 -19.95
CA LEU A 104 -2.30 0.47 -19.48
C LEU A 104 -1.21 -0.14 -18.60
N VAL A 105 -1.53 -1.12 -17.76
CA VAL A 105 -0.53 -1.79 -16.94
C VAL A 105 0.40 -2.60 -17.84
N LYS A 106 -0.13 -3.32 -18.82
CA LYS A 106 0.66 -4.02 -19.85
C LYS A 106 1.55 -3.08 -20.65
N LYS A 107 1.05 -1.90 -21.01
CA LYS A 107 1.81 -0.87 -21.76
C LYS A 107 2.99 -0.32 -20.96
N HIS A 108 2.79 -0.05 -19.67
CA HIS A 108 3.78 0.63 -18.84
C HIS A 108 4.60 -0.30 -17.93
N GLY A 109 4.21 -1.58 -17.81
CA GLY A 109 4.68 -2.51 -16.79
C GLY A 109 6.19 -2.69 -16.75
N GLN A 110 6.86 -2.73 -17.91
CA GLN A 110 8.33 -2.84 -17.99
C GLN A 110 9.10 -1.71 -17.27
N LYS A 111 8.44 -0.56 -17.04
CA LYS A 111 9.02 0.60 -16.33
C LYS A 111 8.51 0.72 -14.88
N ILE A 112 7.64 -0.19 -14.44
CA ILE A 112 7.06 -0.19 -13.10
C ILE A 112 7.82 -1.19 -12.24
N LYS A 113 8.24 -0.74 -11.05
CA LYS A 113 8.80 -1.60 -10.00
C LYS A 113 7.67 -2.04 -9.07
N GLY A 114 7.45 -3.34 -8.97
CA GLY A 114 6.48 -3.93 -8.05
C GLY A 114 7.11 -4.24 -6.70
N VAL A 115 6.46 -3.89 -5.60
CA VAL A 115 6.82 -4.31 -4.24
C VAL A 115 5.70 -5.20 -3.69
N PHE A 116 5.99 -6.49 -3.57
CA PHE A 116 4.98 -7.51 -3.22
C PHE A 116 5.35 -8.20 -1.92
N SER A 117 4.37 -8.39 -1.04
CA SER A 117 4.54 -9.25 0.13
C SER A 117 4.74 -10.70 -0.28
N ILE A 118 5.56 -11.45 0.46
CA ILE A 118 5.64 -12.92 0.33
C ILE A 118 4.28 -13.63 0.48
N LEU A 119 3.27 -12.95 1.04
CA LEU A 119 1.91 -13.45 1.20
C LEU A 119 0.97 -13.09 0.04
N SER A 120 1.38 -12.21 -0.86
CA SER A 120 0.53 -11.71 -1.95
C SER A 120 -0.04 -12.84 -2.79
N HIS A 121 -1.29 -12.68 -3.23
CA HIS A 121 -1.97 -13.75 -3.96
C HIS A 121 -1.21 -14.13 -5.24
N PRO A 122 -0.89 -15.42 -5.50
CA PRO A 122 0.00 -15.81 -6.60
C PRO A 122 -0.53 -15.41 -7.97
N SER A 123 -1.85 -15.45 -8.19
CA SER A 123 -2.45 -15.02 -9.47
C SER A 123 -2.25 -13.53 -9.75
N ALA A 124 -2.18 -12.68 -8.73
CA ALA A 124 -1.94 -11.26 -8.90
C ALA A 124 -0.46 -10.99 -9.18
N VAL A 125 0.44 -11.68 -8.48
CA VAL A 125 1.89 -11.63 -8.75
C VAL A 125 2.18 -12.09 -10.18
N GLU A 126 1.59 -13.21 -10.60
CA GLU A 126 1.74 -13.75 -11.95
C GLU A 126 1.21 -12.78 -13.01
N GLN A 127 0.02 -12.20 -12.80
CA GLN A 127 -0.51 -11.18 -13.71
C GLN A 127 0.41 -9.96 -13.80
N ALA A 128 0.93 -9.47 -12.66
CA ALA A 128 1.88 -8.36 -12.64
C ALA A 128 3.16 -8.70 -13.44
N ARG A 129 3.70 -9.90 -13.24
CA ARG A 129 4.87 -10.40 -13.98
C ARG A 129 4.60 -10.45 -15.49
N GLN A 130 3.45 -10.97 -15.91
CA GLN A 130 3.04 -11.03 -17.32
C GLN A 130 2.91 -9.66 -17.98
N THR A 131 2.58 -8.62 -17.21
CA THR A 131 2.56 -7.23 -17.69
C THR A 131 3.96 -6.59 -17.78
N GLY A 132 5.00 -7.28 -17.33
CA GLY A 132 6.39 -6.82 -17.33
C GLY A 132 6.79 -6.06 -16.06
N ILE A 133 5.94 -5.97 -15.04
CA ILE A 133 6.29 -5.35 -13.76
C ILE A 133 7.44 -6.12 -13.12
N LYS A 134 8.52 -5.41 -12.76
CA LYS A 134 9.66 -6.02 -12.06
C LYS A 134 9.31 -6.24 -10.59
N ILE A 135 9.13 -7.50 -10.19
CA ILE A 135 8.78 -7.88 -8.82
C ILE A 135 9.97 -7.74 -7.87
N HIS A 136 9.73 -7.12 -6.72
CA HIS A 136 10.66 -7.03 -5.59
C HIS A 136 9.93 -7.49 -4.32
N TRP A 137 10.48 -8.50 -3.65
CA TRP A 137 9.81 -9.12 -2.51
C TRP A 137 10.11 -8.42 -1.18
N VAL A 138 9.08 -8.32 -0.33
CA VAL A 138 9.14 -7.87 1.06
C VAL A 138 8.45 -8.85 2.01
N HIS A 139 8.85 -8.82 3.28
CA HIS A 139 8.16 -9.52 4.34
C HIS A 139 7.13 -8.59 5.02
N SER A 140 5.85 -8.93 5.01
CA SER A 140 4.86 -8.22 5.83
C SER A 140 4.87 -8.75 7.27
N LEU A 141 5.07 -7.86 8.25
CA LEU A 141 5.02 -8.21 9.67
C LEU A 141 3.57 -8.19 10.19
N PHE A 142 3.17 -9.24 10.90
CA PHE A 142 1.83 -9.37 11.48
C PHE A 142 1.78 -10.23 12.75
N ASP A 143 2.74 -11.12 12.99
CA ASP A 143 2.80 -11.98 14.19
C ASP A 143 4.19 -12.01 14.85
N TYR A 144 5.04 -11.02 14.54
CA TYR A 144 6.42 -10.95 15.01
C TYR A 144 6.57 -10.99 16.54
N ASN A 145 5.57 -10.49 17.29
CA ASN A 145 5.52 -10.53 18.75
C ASN A 145 5.52 -11.96 19.32
N GLU A 146 5.14 -12.97 18.53
CA GLU A 146 5.20 -14.39 18.91
C GLU A 146 6.63 -14.97 18.88
N GLY A 147 7.63 -14.15 18.54
CA GLY A 147 9.05 -14.50 18.57
C GLY A 147 9.37 -15.68 17.66
N LYS A 148 10.06 -16.71 18.17
CA LYS A 148 10.50 -17.87 17.35
C LYS A 148 9.34 -18.73 16.83
N LYS A 149 8.15 -18.60 17.42
CA LYS A 149 6.94 -19.34 16.98
C LYS A 149 6.18 -18.60 15.89
N SER A 150 6.48 -17.32 15.67
CA SER A 150 5.83 -16.52 14.64
C SER A 150 6.05 -17.11 13.25
N PHE A 151 5.03 -17.03 12.41
CA PHE A 151 5.16 -17.26 10.99
C PHE A 151 6.22 -16.33 10.42
N ASN A 152 6.27 -15.06 10.85
CA ASN A 152 7.30 -14.12 10.41
C ASN A 152 8.72 -14.66 10.65
N TYR A 153 9.02 -15.21 11.82
CA TYR A 153 10.32 -15.82 12.12
C TYR A 153 10.58 -17.05 11.24
N ILE A 154 9.65 -18.00 11.19
CA ILE A 154 9.83 -19.26 10.46
C ILE A 154 10.01 -19.01 8.97
N SER A 155 9.12 -18.23 8.37
CA SER A 155 9.20 -17.91 6.94
C SER A 155 10.45 -17.09 6.61
N SER A 156 10.93 -16.21 7.49
CA SER A 156 12.22 -15.50 7.31
C SER A 156 13.44 -16.43 7.19
N LEU A 157 13.36 -17.64 7.76
CA LEU A 157 14.40 -18.66 7.62
C LEU A 157 14.25 -19.41 6.29
N ILE A 158 13.02 -19.79 5.94
CA ILE A 158 12.70 -20.55 4.71
C ILE A 158 13.06 -19.75 3.45
N ILE A 159 12.80 -18.45 3.45
CA ILE A 159 13.05 -17.62 2.26
C ILE A 159 14.53 -17.38 1.97
N ARG A 160 15.46 -17.64 2.89
CA ARG A 160 16.87 -17.32 2.64
C ARG A 160 17.38 -18.13 1.46
N SER A 161 17.91 -17.44 0.46
CA SER A 161 18.42 -18.02 -0.77
C SER A 161 19.83 -17.52 -1.07
N LYS A 162 20.45 -18.02 -2.15
CA LYS A 162 21.70 -17.44 -2.66
C LYS A 162 21.53 -15.98 -3.09
N ASN A 163 20.36 -15.59 -3.58
CA ASN A 163 20.08 -14.23 -4.04
C ASN A 163 19.87 -13.24 -2.89
N HIS A 164 19.42 -13.74 -1.73
CA HIS A 164 19.27 -12.94 -0.51
C HIS A 164 19.64 -13.76 0.73
N PRO A 165 20.95 -13.98 1.00
CA PRO A 165 21.40 -14.84 2.10
C PRO A 165 21.03 -14.30 3.49
N LYS A 166 20.75 -12.99 3.58
CA LYS A 166 20.27 -12.32 4.80
C LYS A 166 18.74 -12.21 4.87
N GLY A 167 18.02 -12.82 3.92
CA GLY A 167 16.57 -12.72 3.78
C GLY A 167 16.11 -11.40 3.12
N LEU A 168 14.80 -11.19 3.13
CA LEU A 168 14.13 -10.02 2.58
C LEU A 168 13.96 -8.92 3.63
N PRO A 169 13.87 -7.64 3.24
CA PRO A 169 13.46 -6.59 4.17
C PRO A 169 12.03 -6.85 4.66
N ALA A 170 11.80 -6.56 5.94
CA ALA A 170 10.50 -6.65 6.55
C ALA A 170 9.88 -5.25 6.72
N ILE A 171 8.58 -5.14 6.49
CA ILE A 171 7.81 -3.91 6.62
C ILE A 171 6.63 -4.10 7.56
N GLN A 172 6.33 -3.06 8.32
CA GLN A 172 5.03 -2.92 8.97
C GLN A 172 3.98 -2.56 7.92
N THR A 173 2.76 -3.05 8.16
CA THR A 173 1.67 -2.91 7.20
C THR A 173 0.65 -1.85 7.59
N GLY A 174 0.49 -1.59 8.89
CA GLY A 174 -0.59 -0.75 9.43
C GLY A 174 -1.99 -1.18 8.97
N GLY A 175 -2.13 -2.46 8.60
CA GLY A 175 -3.39 -3.06 8.17
C GLY A 175 -3.84 -2.76 6.74
N ASN A 176 -3.15 -1.89 5.98
CA ASN A 176 -3.54 -1.59 4.60
C ASN A 176 -2.34 -1.27 3.66
N VAL A 177 -2.59 -1.29 2.35
CA VAL A 177 -1.55 -1.07 1.33
C VAL A 177 -1.01 0.37 1.35
N GLY A 178 -1.83 1.36 1.73
CA GLY A 178 -1.43 2.77 1.84
C GLY A 178 -0.38 3.01 2.90
N THR A 179 -0.63 2.54 4.13
CA THR A 179 0.34 2.60 5.22
C THR A 179 1.59 1.79 4.88
N SER A 180 1.43 0.60 4.30
CA SER A 180 2.56 -0.21 3.82
C SER A 180 3.43 0.53 2.79
N SER A 181 2.80 1.28 1.88
CA SER A 181 3.47 2.08 0.84
C SER A 181 4.26 3.24 1.46
N TRP A 182 3.73 3.86 2.51
CA TRP A 182 4.48 4.85 3.29
C TRP A 182 5.71 4.22 3.96
N PHE A 183 5.56 3.02 4.54
CA PHE A 183 6.70 2.27 5.09
C PHE A 183 7.75 1.92 4.04
N ILE A 184 7.34 1.56 2.83
CA ILE A 184 8.26 1.31 1.72
C ILE A 184 9.04 2.59 1.39
N ALA A 185 8.37 3.74 1.28
CA ALA A 185 9.04 5.03 1.06
C ALA A 185 10.06 5.34 2.17
N TRP A 186 9.65 5.23 3.42
CA TRP A 186 10.48 5.59 4.57
C TRP A 186 11.61 4.59 4.83
N MET A 187 11.29 3.30 5.01
CA MET A 187 12.25 2.30 5.45
C MET A 187 13.07 1.70 4.32
N ILE A 188 12.49 1.49 3.14
CA ILE A 188 13.20 0.85 2.03
C ILE A 188 13.88 1.92 1.19
N LEU A 189 13.14 2.94 0.72
CA LEU A 189 13.67 3.97 -0.17
C LEU A 189 14.41 5.10 0.56
N LYS A 190 14.28 5.18 1.89
CA LYS A 190 14.92 6.21 2.73
C LYS A 190 14.49 7.64 2.38
N CYS A 191 13.26 7.82 1.91
CA CYS A 191 12.67 9.13 1.65
C CYS A 191 12.60 9.96 2.94
N SER A 192 12.95 11.25 2.87
CA SER A 192 12.86 12.21 3.99
C SER A 192 11.45 12.75 4.17
N THR A 193 10.75 12.99 3.04
CA THR A 193 9.40 13.52 3.01
C THR A 193 8.52 12.61 2.20
N VAL A 194 7.37 12.23 2.77
CA VAL A 194 6.38 11.39 2.11
C VAL A 194 5.03 12.10 2.15
N THR A 195 4.55 12.51 0.98
CA THR A 195 3.21 13.07 0.82
C THR A 195 2.21 11.95 0.55
N LEU A 196 1.04 12.04 1.16
CA LEU A 196 -0.04 11.07 0.99
C LEU A 196 -1.18 11.71 0.20
N ILE A 197 -1.62 11.07 -0.87
CA ILE A 197 -2.83 11.47 -1.61
C ILE A 197 -3.77 10.27 -1.71
N GLY A 198 -5.08 10.49 -1.59
CA GLY A 198 -6.03 9.37 -1.63
C GLY A 198 -5.96 8.46 -0.40
N ILE A 199 -5.52 8.95 0.76
CA ILE A 199 -5.48 8.22 2.02
C ILE A 199 -6.37 8.96 3.03
N ASN A 200 -7.62 8.50 3.17
CA ASN A 200 -8.62 9.20 4.00
C ASN A 200 -8.66 8.70 5.45
N HIS A 201 -8.51 7.39 5.68
CA HIS A 201 -8.62 6.75 7.01
C HIS A 201 -9.84 7.22 7.82
N GLY A 202 -10.98 7.42 7.15
CA GLY A 202 -12.21 7.91 7.72
C GLY A 202 -13.21 8.23 6.63
N TRP A 203 -14.44 8.48 7.07
CA TRP A 203 -15.58 8.86 6.24
C TRP A 203 -15.88 10.34 6.40
N GLU A 204 -16.37 10.94 5.33
CA GLU A 204 -16.91 12.29 5.38
C GLU A 204 -18.30 12.26 6.08
N GLU A 205 -18.74 13.39 6.63
CA GLU A 205 -20.02 13.44 7.34
C GLU A 205 -21.24 13.25 6.43
N ASP A 206 -21.08 13.56 5.14
CA ASP A 206 -22.08 13.43 4.11
C ASP A 206 -22.07 12.05 3.41
N ASP A 207 -21.12 11.17 3.76
CA ASP A 207 -21.12 9.79 3.28
C ASP A 207 -22.36 9.05 3.81
N SER A 208 -23.04 8.33 2.91
CA SER A 208 -24.23 7.59 3.29
C SER A 208 -23.89 6.48 4.29
N TRP A 209 -24.77 6.22 5.26
CA TRP A 209 -24.58 5.10 6.19
C TRP A 209 -24.44 3.74 5.50
N ASP A 210 -25.09 3.54 4.35
CA ASP A 210 -24.90 2.31 3.55
C ASP A 210 -23.45 2.19 3.10
N THR A 211 -22.86 3.29 2.61
CA THR A 211 -21.45 3.34 2.19
C THR A 211 -20.51 3.09 3.37
N ILE A 212 -20.73 3.77 4.50
CA ILE A 212 -19.92 3.64 5.72
C ILE A 212 -19.95 2.19 6.23
N MET A 213 -21.15 1.63 6.42
CA MET A 213 -21.32 0.29 6.99
C MET A 213 -20.76 -0.80 6.10
N ARG A 214 -20.84 -0.64 4.78
CA ARG A 214 -20.43 -1.67 3.83
C ARG A 214 -19.01 -1.45 3.32
N HIS A 215 -18.32 -0.40 3.78
CA HIS A 215 -17.03 0.02 3.25
C HIS A 215 -17.03 0.16 1.71
N GLY A 216 -18.15 0.61 1.14
CA GLY A 216 -18.36 0.69 -0.31
C GLY A 216 -18.49 -0.66 -1.04
N THR A 217 -18.59 -1.79 -0.32
CA THR A 217 -18.83 -3.12 -0.90
C THR A 217 -20.32 -3.38 -1.07
N LYS A 218 -20.73 -3.93 -2.22
CA LYS A 218 -22.16 -4.13 -2.53
C LYS A 218 -22.76 -5.41 -1.96
N ASP A 219 -21.95 -6.28 -1.37
CA ASP A 219 -22.35 -7.65 -1.00
C ASP A 219 -22.33 -7.89 0.52
N LEU A 220 -21.90 -6.92 1.33
CA LEU A 220 -21.99 -7.03 2.79
C LEU A 220 -23.36 -6.56 3.28
N SER A 221 -24.13 -7.41 3.95
CA SER A 221 -25.30 -6.98 4.71
C SER A 221 -24.93 -6.86 6.19
N ILE A 222 -24.73 -5.64 6.68
CA ILE A 222 -24.55 -5.40 8.12
C ILE A 222 -25.82 -4.77 8.69
N ASN A 223 -26.44 -5.45 9.65
CA ASN A 223 -27.54 -4.90 10.43
C ASN A 223 -26.98 -4.40 11.77
N ILE A 224 -26.81 -3.09 11.92
CA ILE A 224 -26.38 -2.45 13.16
C ILE A 224 -27.53 -1.60 13.69
N ASP A 225 -27.93 -1.84 14.94
CA ASP A 225 -28.87 -0.97 15.65
C ASP A 225 -28.23 0.38 15.95
N LYS A 226 -28.65 1.40 15.20
CA LYS A 226 -28.16 2.78 15.34
C LYS A 226 -28.61 3.46 16.63
N ASN A 227 -29.66 2.94 17.28
CA ASN A 227 -30.16 3.47 18.55
C ASN A 227 -29.42 2.88 19.75
N SER A 228 -28.60 1.85 19.53
CA SER A 228 -27.78 1.27 20.59
C SER A 228 -26.75 2.28 21.10
N PRO A 229 -26.54 2.39 22.43
CA PRO A 229 -25.45 3.20 22.99
C PRO A 229 -24.07 2.85 22.43
N SER A 230 -23.87 1.60 22.00
CA SER A 230 -22.63 1.13 21.40
C SER A 230 -22.36 1.73 20.01
N PHE A 231 -23.38 2.23 19.31
CA PHE A 231 -23.25 2.75 17.96
C PHE A 231 -22.29 3.95 17.90
N GLN A 232 -22.47 4.92 18.79
CA GLN A 232 -21.62 6.11 18.86
C GLN A 232 -20.17 5.76 19.21
N LYS A 233 -19.95 4.67 19.96
CA LYS A 233 -18.61 4.17 20.29
C LYS A 233 -17.93 3.49 19.10
N LEU A 234 -18.71 2.76 18.29
CA LEU A 234 -18.20 2.11 17.07
C LEU A 234 -17.94 3.11 15.94
N PHE A 235 -18.79 4.14 15.84
CA PHE A 235 -18.72 5.17 14.80
C PHE A 235 -18.56 6.58 15.37
N PRO A 236 -17.43 6.86 16.06
CA PRO A 236 -17.22 8.16 16.65
C PRO A 236 -17.05 9.23 15.58
N LYS A 237 -17.65 10.40 15.82
CA LYS A 237 -17.40 11.62 15.06
C LYS A 237 -16.21 12.35 15.69
N VAL A 238 -15.14 12.53 14.94
CA VAL A 238 -13.86 13.09 15.43
C VAL A 238 -13.52 14.35 14.66
N PHE A 239 -13.08 15.40 15.36
CA PHE A 239 -12.60 16.62 14.71
C PHE A 239 -11.13 16.48 14.30
N ASN A 240 -10.81 16.75 13.05
CA ASN A 240 -9.45 16.86 12.56
C ASN A 240 -9.03 18.34 12.53
N PRO A 241 -8.11 18.76 13.42
CA PRO A 241 -7.70 20.16 13.54
C PRO A 241 -6.88 20.66 12.34
N ASP A 242 -6.17 19.76 11.63
CA ASP A 242 -5.28 20.14 10.52
C ASP A 242 -6.07 20.56 9.27
N ILE A 243 -7.27 19.99 9.09
CA ILE A 243 -8.18 20.31 7.97
C ILE A 243 -9.42 21.10 8.40
N GLY A 244 -9.62 21.28 9.72
CA GLY A 244 -10.75 22.03 10.28
C GLY A 244 -12.12 21.39 10.03
N LYS A 245 -12.21 20.06 9.96
CA LYS A 245 -13.45 19.32 9.66
C LYS A 245 -13.65 18.12 10.57
N TYR A 246 -14.90 17.71 10.74
CA TYR A 246 -15.19 16.42 11.37
C TYR A 246 -15.15 15.29 10.34
N CYS A 247 -14.80 14.10 10.81
CA CYS A 247 -14.94 12.85 10.08
C CYS A 247 -15.63 11.81 10.97
N ILE A 248 -16.16 10.76 10.34
CA ILE A 248 -16.66 9.57 11.03
C ILE A 248 -15.61 8.49 10.89
N LEU A 249 -15.23 7.86 12.01
CA LEU A 249 -14.40 6.67 11.97
C LEU A 249 -15.28 5.42 12.12
N ASP A 250 -14.80 4.29 11.64
CA ASP A 250 -15.35 2.96 11.96
C ASP A 250 -14.24 2.12 12.63
N PRO A 251 -14.50 0.90 13.11
CA PRO A 251 -13.47 0.10 13.77
C PRO A 251 -12.22 -0.20 12.91
N ILE A 252 -12.38 -0.36 11.59
CA ILE A 252 -11.30 -0.63 10.65
C ILE A 252 -10.44 0.62 10.46
N PHE A 253 -11.04 1.78 10.20
CA PHE A 253 -10.33 3.03 10.04
C PHE A 253 -9.77 3.58 11.35
N GLN A 254 -10.38 3.27 12.50
CA GLN A 254 -9.76 3.47 13.81
C GLN A 254 -8.45 2.68 13.91
N TYR A 255 -8.47 1.39 13.57
CA TYR A 255 -7.28 0.55 13.58
C TYR A 255 -6.20 1.04 12.60
N TYR A 256 -6.57 1.32 11.35
CA TYR A 256 -5.63 1.83 10.34
C TYR A 256 -5.06 3.21 10.70
N SER A 257 -5.90 4.13 11.18
CA SER A 257 -5.44 5.45 11.58
C SER A 257 -4.56 5.40 12.82
N ALA A 258 -4.91 4.60 13.83
CA ALA A 258 -4.10 4.47 15.05
C ALA A 258 -2.74 3.85 14.71
N GLY A 259 -2.76 2.71 14.00
CA GLY A 259 -1.53 2.05 13.56
C GLY A 259 -0.66 2.96 12.72
N PHE A 260 -1.22 3.74 11.79
CA PHE A 260 -0.41 4.66 11.00
C PHE A 260 0.21 5.80 11.83
N LYS A 261 -0.56 6.38 12.77
CA LYS A 261 -0.12 7.47 13.65
C LYS A 261 0.99 7.07 14.62
N GLU A 262 1.15 5.79 14.94
CA GLU A 262 2.27 5.32 15.76
C GLU A 262 3.64 5.48 15.09
N PHE A 263 3.66 5.72 13.78
CA PHE A 263 4.90 5.73 12.98
C PHE A 263 5.28 7.09 12.40
N ILE A 264 4.40 8.10 12.49
CA ILE A 264 4.62 9.47 12.00
C ILE A 264 4.75 10.43 13.17
#